data_AF-T1AME0-F1
#
_entry.id   AF-T1AME0-F1
#
_cell.length_a   1.000
_cell.length_b   1.000
_cell.length_c   1.000
_cell.angle_alpha   90.00
_cell.angle_beta   90.00
_cell.angle_gamma   90.00
#
_symmetry.space_group_name_H-M   'P 1'
#
loop_
_entity.id
_entity.type
_entity.pdbx_description
1 polymer ?
#
loop_
_entity_poly.entity_id
_entity_poly.type
_entity_poly.pdbx_seq_one_letter_code
_entity_poly.pdbx_strand_id
1 'polypeptide(L)'
;AQFGFSLLLLVGAGLFAATLYNLKNINTGFATSHILTFAVDPGMAGYAQANIPAVYDRLLESLAAQPGVRSASANTMPLLGHSSSSANITVEGYTPKGGENMNAE
;
A
#
# COMPACT_ATOMS: atom_id res chain seq x y z
N ALA A 1 -36.47 -15.31 -33.08
CA ALA A 1 -35.48 -14.41 -32.46
C ALA A 1 -34.95 -14.89 -31.08
N GLN A 2 -34.95 -16.20 -30.78
CA GLN A 2 -34.57 -16.71 -29.44
C GLN A 2 -33.08 -17.03 -29.26
N PHE A 3 -32.37 -17.38 -30.34
CA PHE A 3 -30.94 -17.74 -30.27
C PHE A 3 -29.96 -16.54 -30.25
N GLY A 4 -30.42 -15.36 -30.65
CA GLY A 4 -29.57 -14.16 -30.74
C GLY A 4 -29.18 -13.58 -29.38
N PHE A 5 -30.07 -13.68 -28.38
CA PHE A 5 -29.81 -13.19 -27.02
C PHE A 5 -28.74 -14.00 -26.30
N SER A 6 -28.78 -15.33 -26.45
CA SER A 6 -27.79 -16.23 -25.87
C SER A 6 -26.41 -16.04 -26.49
N LEU A 7 -26.35 -15.79 -27.80
CA LEU A 7 -25.09 -15.49 -28.49
C LEU A 7 -24.52 -14.14 -28.05
N LEU A 8 -25.37 -13.11 -27.92
CA LEU A 8 -24.95 -11.80 -27.40
C LEU A 8 -24.39 -11.91 -25.98
N LEU A 9 -25.07 -12.64 -25.09
CA LEU A 9 -24.61 -12.89 -23.72
C LEU A 9 -23.30 -13.68 -23.68
N LEU A 10 -23.14 -14.70 -24.53
CA LEU A 10 -21.92 -15.50 -24.61
C LEU A 10 -20.73 -14.65 -25.07
N VAL A 11 -20.93 -13.80 -26.07
CA VAL A 11 -19.89 -12.88 -26.57
C VAL A 11 -19.53 -11.86 -25.48
N GLY A 12 -20.52 -11.27 -24.80
CA GLY A 12 -20.30 -10.34 -23.69
C GLY A 12 -19.56 -10.98 -22.52
N ALA A 13 -19.96 -12.18 -22.11
CA ALA A 13 -19.31 -12.93 -21.05
C ALA A 13 -17.87 -13.33 -21.41
N GLY A 14 -17.63 -13.75 -22.66
CA GLY A 14 -16.29 -14.06 -23.16
C GLY A 14 -15.37 -12.84 -23.16
N LEU A 15 -15.86 -11.69 -23.63
CA LEU A 15 -15.09 -10.45 -23.63
C LEU A 15 -14.80 -9.96 -22.20
N PHE A 16 -15.79 -10.08 -21.30
CA PHE A 16 -15.62 -9.76 -19.89
C PHE A 16 -14.58 -10.66 -19.22
N ALA A 17 -14.65 -11.98 -19.43
CA ALA A 17 -13.67 -12.93 -18.92
C ALA A 17 -12.27 -12.66 -19.48
N ALA A 18 -12.15 -12.37 -20.78
CA ALA A 18 -10.87 -12.02 -21.41
C ALA A 18 -10.29 -10.70 -20.86
N THR A 19 -11.13 -9.71 -20.59
CA THR A 19 -10.74 -8.43 -19.99
C THR A 19 -10.29 -8.63 -18.53
N LEU A 20 -11.05 -9.40 -17.75
CA LEU A 20 -10.72 -9.71 -16.36
C LEU A 20 -9.40 -10.52 -16.27
N TYR A 21 -9.20 -11.46 -17.19
CA TYR A 21 -7.95 -12.22 -17.29
C TYR A 21 -6.78 -11.30 -17.63
N ASN A 22 -6.94 -10.39 -18.60
CA ASN A 22 -5.92 -9.41 -18.93
C ASN A 22 -5.62 -8.46 -17.77
N LEU A 23 -6.63 -7.99 -17.02
CA LEU A 23 -6.41 -7.14 -15.85
C LEU A 23 -5.65 -7.88 -14.73
N LYS A 24 -5.93 -9.17 -14.53
CA LYS A 24 -5.20 -10.00 -13.57
C LYS A 24 -3.77 -10.30 -13.98
N ASN A 25 -3.52 -10.45 -15.28
CA ASN A 25 -2.20 -10.76 -15.82
C ASN A 25 -1.42 -9.53 -16.32
N ILE A 26 -2.02 -8.34 -16.26
CA ILE A 26 -1.33 -7.09 -16.54
C ILE A 26 -0.19 -6.99 -15.54
N ASN A 27 1.00 -6.77 -16.08
CA ASN A 27 2.20 -6.59 -15.30
C ASN A 27 1.99 -5.33 -14.47
N THR A 28 1.75 -5.48 -13.17
CA THR A 28 1.33 -4.38 -12.28
C THR A 28 2.43 -3.34 -12.08
N GLY A 29 3.58 -3.50 -12.73
CA GLY A 29 4.78 -2.68 -12.56
C GLY A 29 5.59 -3.04 -11.32
N PHE A 30 5.12 -4.01 -10.53
CA PHE A 30 5.81 -4.54 -9.35
C PHE A 30 5.69 -6.07 -9.31
N ALA A 31 6.71 -6.75 -8.79
CA ALA A 31 6.67 -8.20 -8.65
C ALA A 31 5.56 -8.59 -7.67
N THR A 32 4.63 -9.46 -8.06
CA THR A 32 3.54 -9.97 -7.19
C THR A 32 3.88 -11.31 -6.53
N SER A 33 5.02 -11.91 -6.88
CA SER A 33 5.50 -13.17 -6.33
C SER A 33 6.78 -12.98 -5.51
N HIS A 34 6.97 -13.80 -4.47
CA HIS A 34 8.12 -13.75 -3.56
C HIS A 34 8.30 -12.42 -2.80
N ILE A 35 7.19 -11.72 -2.51
CA ILE A 35 7.21 -10.57 -1.59
C ILE A 35 6.91 -11.04 -0.17
N LEU A 36 7.78 -10.69 0.78
CA LEU A 36 7.50 -10.74 2.21
C LEU A 36 7.27 -9.31 2.72
N THR A 37 6.11 -9.04 3.30
CA THR A 37 5.79 -7.75 3.93
C THR A 37 5.62 -7.94 5.44
N PHE A 38 6.14 -7.00 6.22
CA PHE A 38 5.98 -6.94 7.67
C PHE A 38 6.02 -5.49 8.14
N ALA A 39 5.41 -5.22 9.29
CA ALA A 39 5.41 -3.89 9.91
C ALA A 39 6.45 -3.85 11.04
N VAL A 40 7.16 -2.74 11.16
CA VAL A 40 8.10 -2.47 12.26
C VAL A 40 7.73 -1.12 12.85
N ASP A 41 7.61 -1.05 14.17
CA ASP A 41 7.41 0.20 14.90
C ASP A 41 8.58 0.43 15.86
N PRO A 42 9.59 1.22 15.44
CA PRO A 42 10.73 1.55 16.30
C PRO A 42 10.34 2.42 17.50
N GLY A 43 9.26 3.20 17.39
CA GLY A 43 8.78 4.06 18.48
C GLY A 43 8.23 3.25 19.65
N MET A 44 7.43 2.21 19.36
CA MET A 44 6.97 1.26 20.38
C MET A 44 8.13 0.47 21.01
N ALA A 45 9.22 0.27 20.28
CA ALA A 45 10.42 -0.38 20.78
C ALA A 45 11.32 0.55 21.64
N GLY A 46 10.93 1.81 21.85
CA GLY A 46 11.64 2.76 22.72
C GLY A 46 12.73 3.57 22.02
N TYR A 47 12.80 3.56 20.68
CA TYR A 47 13.73 4.42 19.95
C TYR A 47 13.21 5.87 19.91
N ALA A 48 14.11 6.82 20.17
CA ALA A 48 13.82 8.23 20.00
C ALA A 48 13.47 8.55 18.54
N GLN A 49 12.49 9.43 18.33
CA GLN A 49 11.95 9.77 17.01
C GLN A 49 13.04 10.19 16.00
N ALA A 50 14.06 10.91 16.49
CA ALA A 50 15.22 11.35 15.69
C ALA A 50 16.08 10.20 15.13
N ASN A 51 16.06 9.02 15.78
CA ASN A 51 16.85 7.86 15.38
C ASN A 51 16.10 6.89 14.46
N ILE A 52 14.79 7.07 14.32
CA ILE A 52 13.93 6.18 13.52
C ILE A 52 14.43 6.04 12.06
N PRO A 53 14.82 7.11 11.35
CA PRO A 53 15.33 6.97 9.98
C PRO A 53 16.58 6.08 9.91
N ALA A 54 17.54 6.29 10.81
CA ALA A 54 18.78 5.53 10.85
C ALA A 54 18.57 4.05 11.24
N VAL A 55 17.50 3.74 11.99
CA VAL A 55 17.11 2.36 12.29
C VAL A 55 16.58 1.67 11.02
N TYR A 56 15.73 2.35 10.25
CA TYR A 56 15.22 1.81 8.99
C TYR A 56 16.33 1.55 7.96
N ASP A 57 17.28 2.48 7.80
CA ASP A 57 18.41 2.30 6.88
C ASP A 57 19.24 1.07 7.24
N ARG A 58 19.58 0.89 8.53
CA ARG A 58 20.30 -0.30 8.99
C ARG A 58 19.52 -1.60 8.79
N LEU A 59 18.20 -1.55 8.98
CA LEU A 59 17.33 -2.71 8.78
C LEU A 59 17.34 -3.12 7.30
N LEU A 60 17.19 -2.15 6.38
CA LEU A 60 17.20 -2.37 4.95
C LEU A 60 18.55 -2.92 4.46
N GLU A 61 19.66 -2.35 4.92
CA GLU A 61 21.01 -2.82 4.58
C GLU A 61 21.21 -4.27 5.03
N SER A 62 20.81 -4.60 6.27
CA SER A 62 20.96 -5.95 6.82
C SER A 62 20.12 -6.98 6.07
N LEU A 63 18.91 -6.60 5.65
CA LEU A 63 18.01 -7.46 4.86
C LEU A 63 18.52 -7.64 3.43
N ALA A 64 18.99 -6.57 2.80
CA ALA A 64 19.57 -6.63 1.45
C ALA A 64 20.86 -7.47 1.39
N ALA A 65 21.61 -7.54 2.50
CA ALA A 65 22.81 -8.37 2.61
C ALA A 65 22.51 -9.88 2.80
N GLN A 66 21.25 -10.30 2.99
CA GLN A 66 20.92 -11.71 3.16
C GLN A 66 20.90 -12.47 1.82
N PRO A 67 21.50 -13.68 1.76
CA PRO A 67 21.49 -14.49 0.55
C PRO A 67 20.05 -14.87 0.17
N GLY A 68 19.64 -14.54 -1.06
CA GLY A 68 18.29 -14.77 -1.58
C GLY A 68 17.39 -13.53 -1.60
N VAL A 69 17.80 -12.43 -0.96
CA VAL A 69 17.09 -11.14 -1.07
C VAL A 69 17.55 -10.41 -2.32
N ARG A 70 16.60 -10.09 -3.22
CA ARG A 70 16.88 -9.34 -4.45
C ARG A 70 16.82 -7.83 -4.25
N SER A 71 15.94 -7.38 -3.36
CA SER A 71 15.70 -5.96 -3.05
C SER A 71 14.95 -5.86 -1.72
N ALA A 72 15.29 -4.87 -0.90
CA ALA A 72 14.55 -4.50 0.30
C ALA A 72 14.11 -3.04 0.18
N SER A 73 12.91 -2.71 0.66
CA SER A 73 12.38 -1.35 0.66
C SER A 73 11.43 -1.15 1.83
N ALA A 74 11.39 0.06 2.37
CA ALA A 74 10.48 0.45 3.44
C ALA A 74 9.51 1.50 2.91
N ASN A 75 8.25 1.43 3.32
CA ASN A 75 7.24 2.42 3.02
C ASN A 75 6.36 2.62 4.25
N THR A 76 6.02 3.87 4.53
CA THR A 76 5.06 4.23 5.58
C THR A 76 3.63 3.88 5.19
N MET A 77 3.34 3.78 3.90
CA MET A 77 2.04 3.38 3.37
C MET A 77 2.16 2.09 2.54
N PRO A 78 1.65 0.95 3.02
CA PRO A 78 1.76 -0.31 2.30
C PRO A 78 1.02 -0.26 0.96
N LEU A 79 1.73 -0.55 -0.15
CA LEU A 79 1.16 -0.57 -1.51
C LEU A 79 0.04 -1.60 -1.71
N LEU A 80 0.07 -2.69 -0.96
CA LEU A 80 -0.90 -3.79 -1.00
C LEU A 80 -1.64 -3.95 0.35
N GLY A 81 -1.62 -2.91 1.19
CA GLY A 81 -2.29 -2.91 2.49
C GLY A 81 -3.41 -1.87 2.53
N HIS A 82 -4.42 -2.11 3.37
CA HIS A 82 -5.39 -1.07 3.69
C HIS A 82 -4.68 -0.05 4.59
N SER A 83 -4.42 1.15 4.06
CA SER A 83 -3.79 2.23 4.81
C SER A 83 -4.55 3.52 4.58
N SER A 84 -5.09 4.08 5.65
CA SER A 84 -5.69 5.40 5.69
C SER A 84 -4.70 6.37 6.34
N SER A 85 -4.28 7.40 5.61
CA SER A 85 -3.46 8.48 6.15
C SER A 85 -4.34 9.71 6.37
N SER A 86 -4.63 10.03 7.62
CA SER A 86 -5.33 11.27 8.00
C SER A 86 -4.31 12.26 8.54
N ALA A 87 -4.25 13.46 7.94
CA ALA A 87 -3.46 14.56 8.45
C ALA A 87 -4.41 15.67 8.92
N ASN A 88 -4.12 16.25 10.08
CA ASN A 88 -4.85 17.40 10.58
C ASN A 88 -4.34 18.68 9.90
N ILE A 89 -5.24 19.52 9.41
CA ILE A 89 -4.92 20.81 8.80
C ILE A 89 -5.02 21.89 9.87
N THR A 90 -3.88 22.45 10.26
CA THR A 90 -3.84 23.61 11.17
C THR A 90 -3.60 24.87 10.35
N VAL A 91 -4.40 25.91 10.57
CA VAL A 91 -4.21 27.23 9.94
C VAL A 91 -3.06 27.94 10.65
N GLU A 92 -2.04 28.37 9.90
CA GLU A 92 -0.93 29.21 10.40
C GLU A 92 -1.48 30.41 11.19
N GLY A 93 -1.13 30.50 12.47
CA GLY A 93 -1.59 31.56 13.39
C GLY A 93 -2.87 31.26 14.17
N TYR A 94 -3.53 30.13 13.96
CA TYR A 94 -4.69 29.73 14.75
C TYR A 94 -4.27 29.02 16.03
N THR A 95 -4.68 29.57 17.18
CA THR A 95 -4.54 28.88 18.48
C THR A 95 -5.88 28.25 18.84
N PRO A 96 -6.00 26.91 18.79
CA PRO A 96 -7.25 26.24 19.16
C PRO A 96 -7.61 26.56 20.61
N LYS A 97 -8.90 26.85 20.86
CA LYS A 97 -9.38 27.10 22.22
C LYS A 97 -9.35 25.80 23.02
N GLY A 98 -9.15 25.89 24.33
CA GLY A 98 -9.09 24.72 25.21
C GLY A 98 -10.35 23.84 25.07
N GLY A 99 -10.18 22.65 24.50
CA GLY A 99 -11.26 21.68 24.22
C GLY A 99 -11.68 21.57 22.75
N GLU A 100 -11.06 22.31 21.83
CA GLU A 100 -11.39 22.26 20.41
C GLU A 100 -10.72 21.06 19.70
N ASN A 101 -11.53 20.15 19.18
CA ASN A 101 -11.07 19.00 18.41
C ASN A 101 -10.77 19.44 16.98
N MET A 102 -9.49 19.50 16.62
CA MET A 102 -9.04 19.83 15.26
C MET A 102 -8.98 18.58 14.35
N ASN A 103 -9.43 17.41 14.81
CA ASN A 103 -9.24 16.17 14.07
C ASN A 103 -10.04 16.20 12.76
N ALA A 104 -9.38 15.90 11.64
CA ALA A 104 -10.06 15.62 10.38
C ALA A 104 -10.58 14.16 10.44
N GLU A 105 -11.88 14.00 10.67
CA GLU A 105 -12.59 12.70 10.51
C GLU A 105 -12.79 12.36 9.03
#